data_AF-A0A7K3NPI7-F1
#
_entry.id   AF-A0A7K3NPI7-F1
#
_cell.length_a   1.000
_cell.length_b   1.000
_cell.length_c   1.000
_cell.angle_alpha   90.00
_cell.angle_beta   90.00
_cell.angle_gamma   90.00
#
_symmetry.space_group_name_H-M   'P 1'
#
loop_
_entity.id
_entity.type
_entity.pdbx_description
1 polymer ?
#
loop_
_entity_poly.entity_id
_entity_poly.type
_entity_poly.pdbx_seq_one_letter_code
_entity_poly.pdbx_strand_id
1 'polypeptide(L)'
;MKKAFLLAALVIFCLPAQAPALDYEPRLVAIMNNIVKYYDNEARKLEDEIIRLLPIHDKDKESPESEKLTFLFHTHQKVTVCLTNILDILYVYIKLGSYSDKDLNDYILKRIRNNVVFLNNMLYFLSLKNQEIDLKKSSEVQKLYENYLLQLTTVLYDINRELAAIPRE
;
A
#
# COMPACT_ATOMS: atom_id res chain seq x y z
N MET A 1 6.22 69.58 35.86
CA MET A 1 7.15 68.44 35.65
C MET A 1 6.32 67.18 35.46
N LYS A 2 6.04 66.81 34.20
CA LYS A 2 5.20 65.66 33.83
C LYS A 2 6.08 64.43 33.67
N LYS A 3 5.86 63.41 34.51
CA LYS A 3 6.34 62.04 34.29
C LYS A 3 5.37 61.36 33.32
N ALA A 4 5.87 60.83 32.21
CA ALA A 4 5.14 59.87 31.40
C ALA A 4 6.12 58.79 30.97
N PHE A 5 6.05 57.65 31.67
CA PHE A 5 6.66 56.40 31.29
C PHE A 5 6.03 55.91 29.99
N LEU A 6 6.83 55.72 28.95
CA LEU A 6 6.47 54.96 27.77
C LEU A 6 6.82 53.49 28.03
N LEU A 7 5.82 52.70 28.44
CA LEU A 7 5.87 51.25 28.38
C LEU A 7 5.14 50.83 27.10
N ALA A 8 5.90 50.49 26.06
CA ALA A 8 5.37 49.85 24.87
C ALA A 8 5.02 48.40 25.23
N ALA A 9 3.73 48.12 25.40
CA ALA A 9 3.23 46.75 25.50
C ALA A 9 3.33 46.09 24.12
N LEU A 10 4.32 45.21 23.97
CA LEU A 10 4.38 44.25 22.85
C LEU A 10 3.34 43.16 23.14
N VAL A 11 2.12 43.33 22.62
CA VAL A 11 1.14 42.24 22.58
C VAL A 11 1.50 41.37 21.38
N ILE A 12 2.33 40.36 21.60
CA ILE A 12 2.46 39.26 20.66
C ILE A 12 1.15 38.47 20.76
N PHE A 13 0.25 38.70 19.82
CA PHE A 13 -0.81 37.74 19.54
C PHE A 13 -0.13 36.46 19.04
N CYS A 14 0.11 35.51 19.95
CA CYS A 14 0.20 34.10 19.58
C CYS A 14 -1.19 33.69 19.10
N LEU A 15 -1.48 33.95 17.82
CA LEU A 15 -2.46 33.13 17.12
C LEU A 15 -1.97 31.69 17.29
N PRO A 16 -2.80 30.76 17.79
CA PRO A 16 -2.43 29.35 17.69
C PRO A 16 -2.13 29.11 16.22
N ALA A 17 -0.95 28.59 15.92
CA ALA A 17 -0.67 28.10 14.58
C ALA A 17 -1.77 27.09 14.27
N GLN A 18 -2.77 27.49 13.48
CA GLN A 18 -3.72 26.56 12.93
C GLN A 18 -2.88 25.62 12.08
N ALA A 19 -2.66 24.41 12.59
CA ALA A 19 -2.19 23.32 11.76
C ALA A 19 -3.06 23.34 10.50
N PRO A 20 -2.47 23.33 9.28
CA PRO A 20 -3.25 23.36 8.07
C PRO A 20 -4.30 22.25 8.17
N ALA A 21 -5.55 22.57 7.82
CA ALA A 21 -6.58 21.56 7.68
C ALA A 21 -6.01 20.50 6.73
N LEU A 22 -5.64 19.35 7.29
CA LEU A 22 -5.00 18.30 6.54
C LEU A 22 -6.09 17.60 5.76
N ASP A 23 -6.33 18.12 4.55
CA ASP A 23 -7.19 17.47 3.59
C ASP A 23 -6.47 16.22 3.06
N TYR A 24 -6.68 15.11 3.76
CA TYR A 24 -6.12 13.81 3.40
C TYR A 24 -6.85 13.14 2.24
N GLU A 25 -8.05 13.64 1.89
CA GLU A 25 -8.90 13.03 0.87
C GLU A 25 -8.17 12.85 -0.47
N PRO A 26 -7.47 13.84 -1.05
CA PRO A 26 -6.76 13.66 -2.32
C PRO A 26 -5.73 12.53 -2.29
N ARG A 27 -5.06 12.33 -1.14
CA ARG A 27 -4.05 11.27 -0.98
C ARG A 27 -4.70 9.90 -0.85
N LEU A 28 -5.80 9.81 -0.10
CA LEU A 28 -6.58 8.59 0.06
C LEU A 28 -7.22 8.15 -1.27
N VAL A 29 -7.71 9.12 -2.05
CA VAL A 29 -8.17 8.91 -3.43
C VAL A 29 -7.03 8.45 -4.33
N ALA A 30 -5.84 9.04 -4.22
CA ALA A 30 -4.67 8.61 -4.98
C ALA A 30 -4.27 7.16 -4.66
N ILE A 31 -4.27 6.75 -3.38
CA ILE A 31 -4.06 5.35 -2.98
C ILE A 31 -5.08 4.43 -3.64
N MET A 32 -6.38 4.78 -3.56
CA MET A 32 -7.45 4.00 -4.18
C MET A 32 -7.22 3.85 -5.69
N ASN A 33 -6.91 4.96 -6.38
CA ASN A 33 -6.66 4.96 -7.83
C ASN A 33 -5.45 4.12 -8.21
N ASN A 34 -4.36 4.15 -7.42
CA ASN A 34 -3.18 3.32 -7.67
C ASN A 34 -3.50 1.83 -7.56
N ILE A 35 -4.30 1.44 -6.57
CA ILE A 35 -4.73 0.05 -6.39
C ILE A 35 -5.65 -0.38 -7.54
N VAL A 36 -6.64 0.43 -7.92
CA VAL A 36 -7.53 0.15 -9.06
C VAL A 36 -6.73 0.00 -10.35
N LYS A 37 -5.79 0.92 -10.62
CA LYS A 37 -4.91 0.87 -11.79
C LYS A 37 -4.08 -0.41 -11.82
N TYR A 38 -3.55 -0.85 -10.68
CA TYR A 38 -2.81 -2.12 -10.57
C TYR A 38 -3.70 -3.32 -10.91
N TYR A 39 -4.94 -3.35 -10.42
CA TYR A 39 -5.88 -4.42 -10.75
C TYR A 39 -6.23 -4.49 -12.23
N ASP A 40 -6.56 -3.35 -12.83
CA ASP A 40 -7.03 -3.31 -14.22
C ASP A 40 -5.91 -3.61 -15.22
N ASN A 41 -4.67 -3.25 -14.90
CA ASN A 41 -3.55 -3.40 -15.84
C ASN A 41 -2.69 -4.64 -15.59
N GLU A 42 -2.49 -5.04 -14.33
CA GLU A 42 -1.44 -5.99 -13.97
C GLU A 42 -1.97 -7.21 -13.21
N ALA A 43 -2.69 -7.01 -12.10
CA ALA A 43 -3.00 -8.09 -11.16
C ALA A 43 -3.78 -9.25 -11.80
N ARG A 44 -4.78 -8.94 -12.64
CA ARG A 44 -5.57 -9.95 -13.35
C ARG A 44 -4.74 -10.76 -14.35
N LYS A 45 -3.83 -10.10 -15.07
CA LYS A 45 -2.94 -10.79 -16.03
C LYS A 45 -1.97 -11.72 -15.29
N LEU A 46 -1.42 -11.26 -14.17
CA LEU A 46 -0.56 -12.06 -13.31
C LEU A 46 -1.33 -13.27 -12.74
N GLU A 47 -2.57 -13.07 -12.31
CA GLU A 47 -3.45 -14.15 -11.85
C GLU A 47 -3.70 -15.19 -12.95
N ASP A 48 -4.05 -14.74 -14.16
CA ASP A 48 -4.26 -15.62 -15.32
C ASP A 48 -3.00 -16.44 -15.64
N GLU A 49 -1.82 -15.82 -15.59
CA GLU A 49 -0.54 -16.51 -15.81
C GLU A 49 -0.22 -17.53 -14.71
N ILE A 50 -0.48 -17.19 -13.44
CA ILE A 50 -0.32 -18.12 -12.32
C ILE A 50 -1.24 -19.34 -12.50
N ILE A 51 -2.53 -19.10 -12.77
CA ILE A 51 -3.54 -20.16 -12.96
C ILE A 51 -3.19 -21.03 -14.16
N ARG A 52 -2.67 -20.44 -15.25
CA ARG A 52 -2.22 -21.19 -16.43
C ARG A 52 -1.07 -22.13 -16.12
N LEU A 53 -0.09 -21.69 -15.34
CA LEU A 53 1.12 -22.46 -15.05
C LEU A 53 0.92 -23.51 -13.94
N LEU A 54 0.00 -23.30 -13.01
CA LEU A 54 -0.20 -24.20 -11.86
C LEU A 54 -0.41 -25.68 -12.27
N PRO A 55 -1.33 -26.01 -13.20
CA PRO A 55 -1.55 -27.41 -13.63
C PRO A 55 -0.36 -28.04 -14.37
N ILE A 56 0.50 -27.22 -14.99
CA ILE A 56 1.67 -27.69 -15.72
C ILE A 56 2.71 -28.25 -14.76
N HIS A 57 2.86 -27.60 -13.60
CA HIS A 57 3.84 -27.96 -12.58
C HIS A 57 3.27 -28.88 -11.48
N ASP A 58 1.96 -29.12 -11.46
CA ASP A 58 1.27 -30.00 -10.50
C ASP A 58 1.69 -31.49 -10.57
N LYS A 59 2.26 -31.92 -11.71
CA LYS A 59 2.70 -33.31 -11.92
C LYS A 59 3.94 -33.67 -11.13
N ASP A 60 4.77 -32.69 -10.80
CA ASP A 60 6.00 -32.86 -10.03
C ASP A 60 6.02 -31.83 -8.89
N LYS A 61 5.28 -32.15 -7.82
CA LYS A 61 5.04 -31.25 -6.69
C LYS A 61 6.29 -30.89 -5.91
N GLU A 62 7.35 -31.68 -6.04
CA GLU A 62 8.64 -31.47 -5.37
C GLU A 62 9.61 -30.66 -6.25
N SER A 63 9.24 -30.35 -7.49
CA SER A 63 10.07 -29.50 -8.34
C SER A 63 10.21 -28.07 -7.77
N PRO A 64 11.39 -27.45 -7.89
CA PRO A 64 11.61 -26.05 -7.53
C PRO A 64 10.61 -25.08 -8.19
N GLU A 65 10.23 -25.35 -9.45
CA GLU A 65 9.21 -24.60 -10.17
C GLU A 65 7.83 -24.70 -9.51
N SER A 66 7.39 -25.91 -9.15
CA SER A 66 6.10 -26.15 -8.48
C SER A 66 6.05 -25.45 -7.12
N GLU A 67 7.10 -25.59 -6.31
CA GLU A 67 7.19 -24.95 -5.00
C GLU A 67 7.10 -23.42 -5.13
N LYS A 68 7.89 -22.84 -6.04
CA LYS A 68 7.94 -21.39 -6.25
C LYS A 68 6.61 -20.84 -6.77
N LEU A 69 5.96 -21.55 -7.68
CA LEU A 69 4.66 -21.17 -8.24
C LEU A 69 3.53 -21.30 -7.22
N THR A 70 3.54 -22.35 -6.41
CA THR A 70 2.55 -22.55 -5.32
C THR A 70 2.68 -21.44 -4.27
N PHE A 71 3.91 -21.10 -3.90
CA PHE A 71 4.17 -19.97 -3.00
C PHE A 71 3.66 -18.64 -3.57
N LEU A 72 3.93 -18.40 -4.87
CA LEU A 72 3.45 -17.21 -5.56
C LEU A 72 1.92 -17.13 -5.57
N PHE A 73 1.23 -18.22 -5.89
CA PHE A 73 -0.23 -18.30 -5.89
C PHE A 73 -0.83 -17.96 -4.52
N HIS A 74 -0.37 -18.61 -3.46
CA HIS A 74 -0.87 -18.34 -2.11
C HIS A 74 -0.59 -16.91 -1.65
N THR A 75 0.56 -16.35 -2.04
CA THR A 75 0.90 -14.97 -1.72
C THR A 75 0.03 -14.01 -2.51
N HIS A 76 -0.23 -14.29 -3.79
CA HIS A 76 -1.11 -13.49 -4.63
C HIS A 76 -2.53 -13.39 -4.03
N GLN A 77 -3.11 -14.51 -3.59
CA GLN A 77 -4.41 -14.50 -2.93
C GLN A 77 -4.44 -13.57 -1.69
N LYS A 78 -3.41 -13.63 -0.85
CA LYS A 78 -3.30 -12.78 0.35
C LYS A 78 -3.13 -11.31 -0.01
N VAL A 79 -2.33 -11.00 -1.03
CA VAL A 79 -2.13 -9.64 -1.55
C VAL A 79 -3.44 -9.08 -2.07
N THR A 80 -4.15 -9.83 -2.92
CA THR A 80 -5.45 -9.43 -3.50
C THR A 80 -6.50 -9.17 -2.42
N VAL A 81 -6.64 -10.07 -1.44
CA VAL A 81 -7.56 -9.84 -0.31
C VAL A 81 -7.20 -8.57 0.44
N CYS A 82 -5.92 -8.35 0.74
CA CYS A 82 -5.48 -7.19 1.50
C CYS A 82 -5.66 -5.87 0.74
N LEU A 83 -5.35 -5.84 -0.56
CA LEU A 83 -5.59 -4.68 -1.43
C LEU A 83 -7.09 -4.38 -1.56
N THR A 84 -7.94 -5.40 -1.66
CA THR A 84 -9.40 -5.25 -1.69
C THR A 84 -9.92 -4.66 -0.38
N ASN A 85 -9.43 -5.13 0.77
CA ASN A 85 -9.79 -4.53 2.06
C ASN A 85 -9.44 -3.04 2.14
N ILE A 86 -8.28 -2.64 1.58
CA ILE A 86 -7.92 -1.21 1.51
C ILE A 86 -8.92 -0.45 0.63
N LEU A 87 -9.29 -0.98 -0.54
CA LEU A 87 -10.29 -0.37 -1.42
C LEU A 87 -11.64 -0.20 -0.72
N ASP A 88 -12.13 -1.23 -0.02
CA ASP A 88 -13.42 -1.18 0.66
C ASP A 88 -13.43 -0.12 1.77
N ILE A 89 -12.36 -0.08 2.58
CA ILE A 89 -12.19 0.93 3.62
C ILE A 89 -12.18 2.34 3.01
N LEU A 90 -11.41 2.55 1.94
CA LEU A 90 -11.29 3.84 1.27
C LEU A 90 -12.60 4.26 0.62
N TYR A 91 -13.27 3.34 -0.08
CA TYR A 91 -14.54 3.61 -0.75
C TYR A 91 -15.60 4.05 0.25
N VAL A 92 -15.77 3.30 1.34
CA VAL A 92 -16.72 3.65 2.41
C VAL A 92 -16.36 5.00 3.02
N TYR A 93 -15.10 5.21 3.39
CA TYR A 93 -14.65 6.45 4.01
C TYR A 93 -14.89 7.68 3.12
N ILE A 94 -14.53 7.59 1.83
CA ILE A 94 -14.73 8.67 0.85
C ILE A 94 -16.23 8.92 0.64
N LYS A 95 -17.05 7.87 0.58
CA LYS A 95 -18.52 8.01 0.42
C LYS A 95 -19.22 8.62 1.63
N LEU A 96 -18.70 8.39 2.84
CA LEU A 96 -19.27 8.95 4.07
C LEU A 96 -19.08 10.47 4.16
N GLY A 97 -18.06 11.04 3.50
CA GLY A 97 -17.82 12.49 3.45
C GLY A 97 -17.61 13.16 4.83
N SER A 98 -17.41 12.37 5.88
CA SER A 98 -17.37 12.83 7.28
C SER A 98 -15.94 13.09 7.75
N TYR A 99 -15.20 13.89 6.97
CA TYR A 99 -13.75 14.11 7.15
C TYR A 99 -13.36 14.92 8.39
N SER A 100 -14.33 15.50 9.09
CA SER A 100 -14.10 16.25 10.34
C SER A 100 -14.02 15.36 11.58
N ASP A 101 -14.37 14.08 11.48
CA ASP A 101 -14.34 13.13 12.60
C ASP A 101 -12.90 12.60 12.80
N LYS A 102 -12.21 13.15 13.81
CA LYS A 102 -10.82 12.79 14.08
C LYS A 102 -10.66 11.31 14.45
N ASP A 103 -11.55 10.77 15.29
CA ASP A 103 -11.45 9.38 15.76
C ASP A 103 -11.65 8.40 14.60
N LEU A 104 -12.61 8.70 13.71
CA LEU A 104 -12.82 7.94 12.48
C LEU A 104 -11.60 8.03 11.56
N ASN A 105 -11.05 9.22 11.33
CA ASN A 105 -9.88 9.41 10.47
C ASN A 105 -8.68 8.61 10.99
N ASP A 106 -8.43 8.66 12.30
CA ASP A 106 -7.35 7.91 12.95
C ASP A 106 -7.56 6.40 12.83
N TYR A 107 -8.79 5.92 13.02
CA TYR A 107 -9.14 4.52 12.83
C TYR A 107 -8.85 4.05 11.40
N ILE A 108 -9.34 4.80 10.40
CA ILE A 108 -9.20 4.49 8.98
C ILE A 108 -7.72 4.47 8.59
N LEU A 109 -6.94 5.48 8.98
CA LEU A 109 -5.51 5.55 8.70
C LEU A 109 -4.76 4.38 9.34
N LYS A 110 -5.05 4.03 10.60
CA LYS A 110 -4.46 2.86 11.26
C LYS A 110 -4.77 1.56 10.50
N ARG A 111 -6.01 1.38 10.05
CA ARG A 111 -6.41 0.20 9.27
C ARG A 111 -5.69 0.12 7.93
N ILE A 112 -5.58 1.22 7.19
CA ILE A 112 -4.85 1.26 5.91
C ILE A 112 -3.36 0.95 6.16
N ARG A 113 -2.73 1.61 7.15
CA ARG A 113 -1.31 1.36 7.48
C ARG A 113 -1.04 -0.09 7.86
N ASN A 114 -1.92 -0.73 8.63
CA ASN A 114 -1.76 -2.14 8.99
C ASN A 114 -1.81 -3.07 7.78
N ASN A 115 -2.73 -2.84 6.85
CA ASN A 115 -2.79 -3.59 5.60
C ASN A 115 -1.53 -3.35 4.74
N VAL A 116 -1.03 -2.12 4.67
CA VAL A 116 0.21 -1.82 3.93
C VAL A 116 1.44 -2.47 4.55
N VAL A 117 1.54 -2.52 5.89
CA VAL A 117 2.59 -3.29 6.57
C VAL A 117 2.53 -4.76 6.20
N PHE A 118 1.33 -5.35 6.20
CA PHE A 118 1.15 -6.74 5.77
C PHE A 118 1.61 -6.96 4.32
N LEU A 119 1.24 -6.06 3.41
CA LEU A 119 1.64 -6.13 2.00
C LEU A 119 3.17 -6.00 1.82
N ASN A 120 3.80 -5.08 2.54
CA ASN A 120 5.27 -4.94 2.53
C ASN A 120 5.96 -6.23 3.03
N ASN A 121 5.39 -6.89 4.04
CA ASN A 121 5.90 -8.19 4.49
C ASN A 121 5.73 -9.28 3.42
N MET A 122 4.60 -9.30 2.69
CA MET A 122 4.42 -10.22 1.56
C MET A 122 5.47 -9.98 0.47
N LEU A 123 5.75 -8.72 0.12
CA LEU A 123 6.81 -8.37 -0.83
C LEU A 123 8.19 -8.85 -0.36
N TYR A 124 8.49 -8.69 0.94
CA TYR A 124 9.72 -9.19 1.53
C TYR A 124 9.83 -10.71 1.41
N PHE A 125 8.79 -11.46 1.77
CA PHE A 125 8.80 -12.92 1.66
C PHE A 125 8.91 -13.39 0.21
N LEU A 126 8.25 -12.71 -0.73
CA LEU A 126 8.42 -13.00 -2.15
C LEU A 126 9.86 -12.81 -2.60
N SER A 127 10.50 -11.73 -2.15
CA SER A 127 11.89 -11.43 -2.48
C SER A 127 12.84 -12.49 -1.93
N LEU A 128 12.65 -12.90 -0.67
CA LEU A 128 13.42 -14.00 -0.07
C LEU A 128 13.23 -15.31 -0.84
N LYS A 129 11.98 -15.69 -1.13
CA LYS A 129 11.72 -16.94 -1.83
C LYS A 129 12.28 -16.95 -3.26
N ASN A 130 12.36 -15.78 -3.91
CA ASN A 130 13.02 -15.63 -5.20
C ASN A 130 14.54 -15.89 -5.12
N GLN A 131 15.17 -15.51 -4.00
CA GLN A 131 16.61 -15.73 -3.76
C GLN A 131 16.90 -17.16 -3.32
N GLU A 132 16.01 -17.76 -2.54
CA GLU A 132 16.15 -19.14 -2.05
C GLU A 132 16.07 -20.16 -3.19
N ILE A 133 15.11 -19.98 -4.11
CA ILE A 133 14.90 -20.87 -5.25
C ILE A 133 15.33 -20.15 -6.53
N ASP A 134 16.60 -20.28 -6.91
CA ASP A 134 17.13 -19.67 -8.15
C ASP A 134 16.85 -20.59 -9.35
N LEU A 135 15.89 -20.19 -10.17
CA LEU A 135 15.56 -20.87 -11.42
C LEU A 135 16.30 -20.20 -12.57
N LYS A 136 16.54 -20.94 -13.66
CA LYS A 136 17.11 -20.35 -14.88
C LYS A 136 16.24 -19.18 -15.36
N LYS A 137 16.87 -18.07 -15.73
CA LYS A 137 16.17 -16.87 -16.27
C LYS A 137 15.30 -17.14 -17.52
N SER A 138 15.53 -18.25 -18.21
CA SER A 138 14.68 -18.68 -19.32
C SER A 138 13.37 -19.34 -18.89
N SER A 139 13.26 -19.79 -17.63
CA SER A 139 12.06 -20.40 -17.05
C SER A 139 10.87 -19.43 -17.08
N GLU A 140 9.72 -19.91 -17.53
CA GLU A 140 8.47 -19.13 -17.49
C GLU A 140 8.08 -18.79 -16.05
N VAL A 141 8.25 -19.71 -15.11
CA VAL A 141 7.97 -19.47 -13.68
C VAL A 141 8.87 -18.37 -13.13
N GLN A 142 10.16 -18.38 -13.47
CA GLN A 142 11.08 -17.32 -13.04
C GLN A 142 10.66 -15.94 -13.55
N LYS A 143 10.33 -15.85 -14.85
CA LYS A 143 9.91 -14.59 -15.48
C LYS A 143 8.60 -14.06 -14.88
N LEU A 144 7.62 -14.94 -14.69
CA LEU A 144 6.36 -14.58 -14.02
C LEU A 144 6.63 -14.05 -12.61
N TYR A 145 7.47 -14.75 -11.85
CA TYR A 145 7.78 -14.37 -10.48
C TYR A 145 8.49 -13.00 -10.40
N GLU A 146 9.48 -12.76 -11.26
CA GLU A 146 10.19 -11.48 -11.33
C GLU A 146 9.26 -10.34 -11.78
N ASN A 147 8.39 -10.59 -12.77
CA ASN A 147 7.40 -9.61 -13.18
C ASN A 147 6.42 -9.31 -12.03
N TYR A 148 5.92 -10.33 -11.33
CA TYR A 148 5.05 -10.15 -10.19
C TYR A 148 5.71 -9.29 -9.10
N LEU A 149 6.97 -9.59 -8.75
CA LEU A 149 7.76 -8.80 -7.81
C LEU A 149 7.87 -7.34 -8.24
N LEU A 150 8.16 -7.08 -9.52
CA LEU A 150 8.27 -5.74 -10.06
C LEU A 150 6.93 -4.99 -9.91
N GLN A 151 5.84 -5.55 -10.40
CA GLN A 151 4.54 -4.88 -10.37
C GLN A 151 4.04 -4.63 -8.94
N LEU A 152 4.21 -5.61 -8.04
CA LEU A 152 3.86 -5.44 -6.64
C LEU A 152 4.73 -4.38 -5.95
N THR A 153 6.04 -4.35 -6.25
CA THR A 153 6.93 -3.32 -5.72
C THR A 153 6.49 -1.93 -6.18
N THR A 154 6.15 -1.76 -7.46
CA THR A 154 5.72 -0.49 -8.02
C THR A 154 4.44 0.03 -7.35
N VAL A 155 3.39 -0.80 -7.25
CA VAL A 155 2.14 -0.36 -6.61
C VAL A 155 2.35 -0.07 -5.13
N LEU A 156 3.14 -0.88 -4.41
CA LEU A 156 3.42 -0.62 -3.00
C LEU A 156 4.28 0.63 -2.79
N TYR A 157 5.22 0.92 -3.69
CA TYR A 157 5.97 2.17 -3.66
C TYR A 157 5.03 3.38 -3.74
N ASP A 158 4.11 3.39 -4.70
CA ASP A 158 3.15 4.48 -4.86
C ASP A 158 2.21 4.62 -3.65
N ILE A 159 1.70 3.51 -3.12
CA ILE A 159 0.86 3.52 -1.90
C ILE A 159 1.64 4.06 -0.69
N ASN A 160 2.86 3.56 -0.46
CA ASN A 160 3.69 3.99 0.66
C ASN A 160 4.07 5.48 0.53
N ARG A 161 4.32 5.98 -0.69
CA ARG A 161 4.60 7.41 -0.95
C ARG A 161 3.44 8.29 -0.49
N GLU A 162 2.21 7.96 -0.90
CA GLU A 162 1.04 8.74 -0.49
C GLU A 162 0.79 8.66 1.02
N LEU A 163 0.95 7.48 1.63
CA LEU A 163 0.80 7.28 3.07
C LEU A 163 1.88 7.95 3.92
N ALA A 164 3.10 8.11 3.40
CA ALA A 164 4.20 8.77 4.10
C ALA A 164 3.97 10.28 4.21
N ALA A 165 3.22 10.84 3.28
CA ALA A 165 2.86 12.25 3.26
C ALA A 165 1.61 12.58 4.10
N ILE A 166 1.01 11.56 4.72
CA ILE A 166 0.03 11.68 5.80
C ILE A 166 0.81 11.59 7.13
N PRO A 167 0.75 12.60 8.02
CA PRO A 167 1.41 12.57 9.31
C PRO A 167 1.13 11.30 10.11
N ARG A 168 2.10 10.92 10.94
CA ARG A 168 1.92 9.96 12.02
C ARG A 168 1.75 10.79 13.28
N GLU A 169 0.59 10.68 13.94
CA GLU A 169 0.42 11.23 15.29
C GLU A 169 1.35 10.54 16.29
#